data_AF-A0A4Q4BRR2-F1
#
_entry.id   AF-A0A4Q4BRR2-F1
#
_cell.length_a   1.000
_cell.length_b   1.000
_cell.length_c   1.000
_cell.angle_alpha   90.00
_cell.angle_beta   90.00
_cell.angle_gamma   90.00
#
_symmetry.space_group_name_H-M   'P 1'
#
loop_
_entity.id
_entity.type
_entity.pdbx_description
1 polymer ?
#
loop_
_entity_poly.entity_id
_entity_poly.type
_entity_poly.pdbx_seq_one_letter_code
_entity_poly.pdbx_strand_id
1 'polypeptide(L)'
;YRAAIDAGVMSVMSAHIALPAYVLAQDADAGIEAYRPASTSRLLSQTLLRDELGFNGLIVSDATPMAGLGAWAHRDVALPDLVASGCDIILFSDEPEADIARVETAVSDGRITLDRLDEAMIRILGLKAALGLHRDGKAPADRTKLATPSSAKAAREITARAPTLVKDVKELLPLSPRHHRRVLIYSTGIVTPLHGDGMPMIFPDLMRAEGFDVTLYDPAARPDPRGFDLVLYVMAEETLLTRGRIFLDWNRLTGGMFGAMVRPWHEVPTALISFGYPYYLYDAPRLPCVVNAYATMDSMQRATLDCLLGRAPFQGSSPVDPFCGQPDARF
;
A
#
# COMPACT_ATOMS: atom_id res chain seq x y z
N TYR A 1 16.02 2.00 7.84
CA TYR A 1 16.89 0.82 7.98
C TYR A 1 17.70 0.83 9.28
N ARG A 2 18.67 1.73 9.49
CA ARG A 2 19.53 1.74 10.69
C ARG A 2 18.79 1.53 12.02
N ALA A 3 17.78 2.35 12.31
CA ALA A 3 16.97 2.21 13.53
C ALA A 3 16.28 0.83 13.70
N ALA A 4 15.87 0.17 12.60
CA ALA A 4 15.29 -1.17 12.66
C ALA A 4 16.35 -2.24 12.89
N ILE A 5 17.55 -2.06 12.32
CA ILE A 5 18.72 -2.92 12.53
C ILE A 5 19.16 -2.84 14.00
N ASP A 6 19.29 -1.63 14.54
CA ASP A 6 19.63 -1.39 15.95
C ASP A 6 18.58 -1.96 16.91
N ALA A 7 17.30 -2.00 16.50
CA ALA A 7 16.22 -2.62 17.23
C ALA A 7 16.18 -4.17 17.11
N GLY A 8 17.10 -4.78 16.36
CA GLY A 8 17.22 -6.22 16.24
C GLY A 8 16.31 -6.86 15.18
N VAL A 9 15.96 -6.15 14.10
CA VAL A 9 15.24 -6.76 12.97
C VAL A 9 16.02 -7.97 12.45
N MET A 10 15.34 -9.10 12.31
CA MET A 10 16.01 -10.37 11.99
C MET A 10 16.06 -10.67 10.49
N SER A 11 15.26 -9.98 9.68
CA SER A 11 15.18 -10.18 8.24
C SER A 11 14.88 -8.87 7.50
N VAL A 12 15.47 -8.69 6.33
CA VAL A 12 15.22 -7.57 5.42
C VAL A 12 14.90 -8.14 4.03
N MET A 13 13.85 -7.61 3.40
CA MET A 13 13.53 -7.92 2.01
C MET A 13 14.24 -6.94 1.08
N SER A 14 15.02 -7.46 0.13
CA SER A 14 15.69 -6.66 -0.90
C SER A 14 14.79 -6.56 -2.14
N ALA A 15 14.26 -5.36 -2.37
CA ALA A 15 13.35 -5.08 -3.48
C ALA A 15 14.07 -5.01 -4.83
N HIS A 16 13.29 -5.14 -5.91
CA HIS A 16 13.78 -4.93 -7.27
C HIS A 16 13.82 -3.43 -7.63
N ILE A 17 14.52 -2.63 -6.82
CA ILE A 17 14.61 -1.18 -6.94
C ILE A 17 16.08 -0.77 -7.02
N ALA A 18 16.45 0.03 -8.01
CA ALA A 18 17.80 0.56 -8.14
C ALA A 18 18.02 1.77 -7.21
N LEU A 19 19.28 2.01 -6.83
CA LEU A 19 19.69 3.22 -6.11
C LEU A 19 20.88 3.91 -6.79
N PRO A 20 20.68 4.53 -7.97
CA PRO A 20 21.77 5.07 -8.78
C PRO A 20 22.60 6.13 -8.07
N ALA A 21 21.96 6.99 -7.27
CA ALA A 21 22.66 8.04 -6.53
C ALA A 21 23.74 7.49 -5.59
N TYR A 22 23.49 6.33 -4.96
CA TYR A 22 24.49 5.67 -4.11
C TYR A 22 25.55 4.98 -4.96
N VAL A 23 25.16 4.22 -5.99
CA VAL A 23 26.12 3.49 -6.82
C VAL A 23 27.07 4.45 -7.55
N LEU A 24 26.56 5.55 -8.13
CA LEU A 24 27.38 6.57 -8.81
C LEU A 24 28.29 7.35 -7.86
N ALA A 25 27.95 7.43 -6.57
CA ALA A 25 28.82 8.03 -5.56
C ALA A 25 30.01 7.11 -5.21
N GLN A 26 29.87 5.80 -5.39
CA GLN A 26 30.93 4.81 -5.17
C GLN A 26 31.75 4.57 -6.44
N ASP A 27 31.08 4.57 -7.61
CA ASP A 27 31.68 4.38 -8.93
C ASP A 27 30.97 5.28 -9.95
N ALA A 28 31.61 6.41 -10.28
CA ALA A 28 31.07 7.39 -11.22
C ALA A 28 30.95 6.85 -12.65
N ASP A 29 31.71 5.80 -13.00
CA ASP A 29 31.74 5.20 -14.33
C ASP A 29 30.90 3.91 -14.41
N ALA A 30 30.09 3.61 -13.38
CA ALA A 30 29.28 2.38 -13.29
C ALA A 30 28.29 2.17 -14.45
N GLY A 31 27.95 3.22 -15.21
CA GLY A 31 27.10 3.12 -16.38
C GLY A 31 25.74 2.47 -16.07
N ILE A 32 25.41 1.38 -16.76
CA ILE A 32 24.13 0.67 -16.56
C ILE A 32 24.03 0.00 -15.18
N GLU A 33 25.17 -0.36 -14.56
CA GLU A 33 25.21 -1.03 -13.26
C GLU A 33 24.73 -0.12 -12.12
N ALA A 34 24.75 1.20 -12.31
CA ALA A 34 24.10 2.15 -11.39
C ALA A 34 22.60 1.90 -11.24
N TYR A 35 21.98 1.28 -12.25
CA TYR A 35 20.55 0.99 -12.30
C TYR A 35 20.23 -0.47 -11.97
N ARG A 36 21.22 -1.26 -11.53
CA ARG A 36 20.99 -2.64 -11.10
C ARG A 36 20.05 -2.67 -9.89
N PRO A 37 19.00 -3.54 -9.89
CA PRO A 37 18.11 -3.68 -8.74
C PRO A 37 18.85 -4.08 -7.45
N ALA A 38 18.43 -3.57 -6.30
CA ALA A 38 19.06 -3.85 -5.00
C ALA A 38 19.18 -5.34 -4.70
N SER A 39 18.17 -6.14 -5.08
CA SER A 39 18.15 -7.59 -4.91
C SER A 39 19.31 -8.31 -5.59
N THR A 40 19.84 -7.79 -6.70
CA THR A 40 20.98 -8.37 -7.44
C THR A 40 22.23 -7.51 -7.36
N SER A 41 22.26 -6.46 -6.52
CA SER A 41 23.39 -5.53 -6.43
C SER A 41 24.25 -5.81 -5.18
N ARG A 42 25.50 -6.25 -5.40
CA ARG A 42 26.47 -6.47 -4.32
C ARG A 42 26.77 -5.17 -3.55
N LEU A 43 26.86 -4.04 -4.24
CA LEU A 43 27.10 -2.73 -3.60
C LEU A 43 25.96 -2.35 -2.64
N LEU A 44 24.71 -2.70 -2.96
CA LEU A 44 23.57 -2.37 -2.11
C LEU A 44 23.35 -3.42 -1.01
N SER A 45 23.50 -4.71 -1.32
CA SER A 45 23.21 -5.80 -0.37
C SER A 45 24.37 -6.12 0.56
N GLN A 46 25.62 -6.13 0.08
CA GLN A 46 26.80 -6.38 0.91
C GLN A 46 27.36 -5.08 1.45
N THR A 47 27.81 -4.17 0.58
CA THR A 47 28.51 -2.97 1.03
C THR A 47 27.61 -2.04 1.84
N LEU A 48 26.48 -1.59 1.29
CA LEU A 48 25.59 -0.69 2.02
C LEU A 48 24.90 -1.40 3.20
N LEU A 49 24.18 -2.49 2.94
CA LEU A 49 23.33 -3.10 3.96
C LEU A 49 24.11 -3.88 5.03
N ARG A 50 25.11 -4.68 4.66
CA ARG A 50 25.87 -5.49 5.63
C ARG A 50 27.02 -4.71 6.25
N ASP A 51 27.87 -4.10 5.44
CA ASP A 51 29.10 -3.48 5.92
C ASP A 51 28.84 -2.09 6.55
N GLU A 52 28.15 -1.19 5.85
CA GLU A 52 27.93 0.20 6.34
C GLU A 52 26.76 0.33 7.34
N LEU A 53 25.68 -0.43 7.12
CA LEU A 53 24.52 -0.44 8.01
C LEU A 53 24.61 -1.50 9.12
N GLY A 54 25.56 -2.44 9.04
CA GLY A 54 25.79 -3.45 10.07
C GLY A 54 24.71 -4.54 10.15
N PHE A 55 23.93 -4.75 9.09
CA PHE A 55 22.87 -5.76 9.12
C PHE A 55 23.46 -7.17 9.06
N ASN A 56 23.22 -7.98 10.10
CA ASN A 56 23.66 -9.38 10.16
C ASN A 56 22.50 -10.40 10.08
N GLY A 57 21.26 -9.92 9.90
CA GLY A 57 20.08 -10.79 9.79
C GLY A 57 19.95 -11.44 8.41
N LEU A 58 18.81 -12.06 8.11
CA LEU A 58 18.55 -12.72 6.84
C LEU A 58 18.18 -11.70 5.73
N ILE A 59 18.78 -11.79 4.54
CA ILE A 59 18.31 -11.05 3.35
C ILE A 59 17.45 -11.97 2.49
N VAL A 60 16.24 -11.55 2.18
CA VAL A 60 15.30 -12.27 1.32
C VAL A 60 15.05 -11.43 0.07
N SER A 61 15.08 -12.00 -1.13
CA SER A 61 14.67 -11.24 -2.32
C SER A 61 13.18 -10.87 -2.22
N ASP A 62 12.76 -9.83 -2.94
CA ASP A 62 11.35 -9.71 -3.31
C ASP A 62 10.97 -10.81 -4.32
N ALA A 63 9.69 -10.91 -4.67
CA ALA A 63 9.15 -11.98 -5.49
C ALA A 63 9.83 -12.03 -6.89
N THR A 64 10.55 -13.10 -7.17
CA THR A 64 11.32 -13.24 -8.42
C THR A 64 10.52 -13.22 -9.74
N PRO A 65 9.21 -13.50 -9.78
CA PRO A 65 8.43 -13.33 -11.02
C PRO A 65 8.17 -11.86 -11.40
N MET A 66 8.48 -10.90 -10.51
CA MET A 66 8.19 -9.50 -10.75
C MET A 66 9.00 -8.91 -11.90
N ALA A 67 8.34 -8.05 -12.69
CA ALA A 67 8.95 -7.37 -13.84
C ALA A 67 10.18 -6.53 -13.47
N GLY A 68 10.29 -6.04 -12.23
CA GLY A 68 11.48 -5.32 -11.76
C GLY A 68 12.77 -6.15 -11.83
N LEU A 69 12.67 -7.48 -11.63
CA LEU A 69 13.81 -8.39 -11.81
C LEU A 69 13.91 -8.86 -13.27
N GLY A 70 12.79 -9.30 -13.85
CA GLY A 70 12.76 -9.88 -15.20
C GLY A 70 13.12 -8.89 -16.32
N ALA A 71 12.94 -7.59 -16.10
CA ALA A 71 13.36 -6.56 -17.05
C ALA A 71 14.87 -6.25 -16.99
N TRP A 72 15.56 -6.64 -15.92
CA TRP A 72 16.99 -6.40 -15.76
C TRP A 72 17.84 -7.45 -16.49
N ALA A 73 17.53 -8.73 -16.29
CA ALA A 73 18.30 -9.82 -16.88
C ALA A 73 17.42 -11.06 -17.07
N HIS A 74 17.86 -11.94 -17.98
CA HIS A 74 17.27 -13.26 -18.13
C HIS A 74 17.32 -14.03 -16.80
N ARG A 75 16.34 -14.89 -16.53
CA ARG A 75 16.22 -15.62 -15.26
C ARG A 75 17.45 -16.45 -14.92
N ASP A 76 18.13 -17.02 -15.93
CA ASP A 76 19.38 -17.79 -15.79
C ASP A 76 20.57 -16.97 -15.27
N VAL A 77 20.48 -15.64 -15.38
CA VAL A 77 21.46 -14.68 -14.86
C VAL A 77 20.94 -14.09 -13.54
N ALA A 78 19.70 -13.63 -13.54
CA ALA A 78 19.11 -12.91 -12.40
C ALA A 78 19.05 -13.77 -11.13
N LEU A 79 18.66 -15.06 -11.23
CA LEU A 79 18.55 -15.92 -10.05
C LEU A 79 19.91 -16.18 -9.37
N PRO A 80 20.95 -16.60 -10.11
CA PRO A 80 22.29 -16.68 -9.52
C PRO A 80 22.78 -15.35 -8.93
N ASP A 81 22.54 -14.24 -9.62
CA ASP A 81 22.95 -12.91 -9.19
C ASP A 81 22.34 -12.51 -7.83
N LEU A 82 21.10 -12.94 -7.52
CA LEU A 82 20.47 -12.69 -6.22
C LEU A 82 21.35 -13.24 -5.08
N VAL A 83 21.75 -14.51 -5.20
CA VAL A 83 22.52 -15.22 -4.16
C VAL A 83 23.94 -14.69 -4.11
N ALA A 84 24.59 -14.57 -5.28
CA ALA A 84 25.96 -14.07 -5.40
C ALA A 84 26.11 -12.64 -4.83
N SER A 85 25.06 -11.83 -4.96
CA SER A 85 25.07 -10.43 -4.49
C SER A 85 24.69 -10.25 -3.03
N GLY A 86 24.26 -11.31 -2.33
CA GLY A 86 24.04 -11.29 -0.88
C GLY A 86 22.63 -11.63 -0.40
N CYS A 87 21.67 -11.92 -1.28
CA CYS A 87 20.42 -12.53 -0.83
C CYS A 87 20.70 -13.93 -0.26
N ASP A 88 20.08 -14.25 0.86
CA ASP A 88 20.17 -15.56 1.50
C ASP A 88 19.00 -16.47 1.07
N ILE A 89 17.81 -15.90 0.85
CA ILE A 89 16.62 -16.63 0.36
C ILE A 89 16.09 -15.98 -0.92
N ILE A 90 15.75 -16.83 -1.89
CA ILE A 90 14.97 -16.48 -3.08
C ILE A 90 13.48 -16.60 -2.74
N LEU A 91 12.73 -15.50 -2.85
CA LEU A 91 11.29 -15.48 -2.61
C LEU A 91 10.50 -15.77 -3.89
N PHE A 92 9.64 -16.78 -3.82
CA PHE A 92 8.84 -17.33 -4.92
C PHE A 92 9.68 -17.86 -6.09
N SER A 93 9.17 -18.94 -6.67
CA SER A 93 9.72 -19.59 -7.84
C SER A 93 8.56 -19.98 -8.74
N ASP A 94 8.68 -19.65 -10.02
CA ASP A 94 7.71 -20.05 -11.05
C ASP A 94 7.95 -21.50 -11.48
N GLU A 95 9.22 -21.94 -11.48
CA GLU A 95 9.68 -23.25 -11.93
C GLU A 95 10.66 -23.84 -10.90
N PRO A 96 10.19 -24.37 -9.75
CA PRO A 96 11.04 -24.75 -8.63
C PRO A 96 12.23 -25.64 -9.01
N GLU A 97 12.00 -26.69 -9.79
CA GLU A 97 13.04 -27.63 -10.22
C GLU A 97 14.06 -26.96 -11.14
N ALA A 98 13.60 -26.13 -12.08
CA ALA A 98 14.49 -25.43 -13.01
C ALA A 98 15.29 -24.32 -12.30
N ASP A 99 14.69 -23.64 -11.34
CA ASP A 99 15.35 -22.61 -10.53
C ASP A 99 16.42 -23.21 -9.61
N ILE A 100 16.16 -24.38 -9.04
CA ILE A 100 17.18 -25.14 -8.30
C ILE A 100 18.33 -25.50 -9.25
N ALA A 101 18.04 -26.07 -10.42
CA ALA A 101 19.08 -26.44 -11.38
C ALA A 101 19.93 -25.24 -11.86
N ARG A 102 19.31 -24.05 -11.99
CA ARG A 102 20.03 -22.79 -12.31
C ARG A 102 21.01 -22.41 -11.20
N VAL A 103 20.60 -22.51 -9.93
CA VAL A 103 21.47 -22.24 -8.78
C VAL A 103 22.58 -23.30 -8.68
N GLU A 104 22.27 -24.58 -8.84
CA GLU A 104 23.27 -25.65 -8.85
C GLU A 104 24.32 -25.46 -9.94
N THR A 105 23.89 -25.06 -11.15
CA THR A 105 24.79 -24.73 -12.26
C THR A 105 25.69 -23.56 -11.90
N ALA A 106 25.13 -22.49 -11.31
CA ALA A 106 25.89 -21.32 -10.89
C ALA A 106 26.90 -21.61 -9.75
N VAL A 107 26.61 -22.59 -8.89
CA VAL A 107 27.58 -23.06 -7.90
C VAL A 107 28.70 -23.86 -8.58
N SER A 108 28.33 -24.77 -9.49
CA SER A 108 29.28 -25.61 -10.23
C SER A 108 30.24 -24.81 -11.12
N ASP A 109 29.74 -23.75 -11.77
CA ASP A 109 30.53 -22.87 -12.65
C ASP A 109 31.23 -21.70 -11.92
N GLY A 110 31.02 -21.57 -10.61
CA GLY A 110 31.70 -20.60 -9.75
C GLY A 110 31.08 -19.20 -9.70
N ARG A 111 29.96 -18.94 -10.40
CA ARG A 111 29.19 -17.69 -10.23
C ARG A 111 28.68 -17.49 -8.81
N ILE A 112 28.38 -18.58 -8.10
CA ILE A 112 28.12 -18.60 -6.65
C ILE A 112 29.23 -19.41 -5.99
N THR A 113 30.05 -18.77 -5.16
CA THR A 113 31.09 -19.47 -4.39
C THR A 113 30.47 -20.34 -3.28
N LEU A 114 31.10 -21.46 -2.94
CA LEU A 114 30.69 -22.29 -1.80
C LEU A 114 30.66 -21.50 -0.49
N ASP A 115 31.63 -20.61 -0.25
CA ASP A 115 31.65 -19.74 0.94
C ASP A 115 30.39 -18.87 1.05
N ARG A 116 29.95 -18.29 -0.08
CA ARG A 116 28.70 -17.51 -0.13
C ARG A 116 27.47 -18.38 0.15
N LEU A 117 27.45 -19.62 -0.37
CA LEU A 117 26.36 -20.55 -0.12
C LEU A 117 26.30 -20.95 1.37
N ASP A 118 27.44 -21.30 1.96
CA ASP A 118 27.55 -21.64 3.38
C ASP A 118 27.16 -20.45 4.27
N GLU A 119 27.59 -19.25 3.93
CA GLU A 119 27.22 -18.02 4.62
C GLU A 119 25.69 -17.80 4.62
N ALA A 120 25.02 -18.00 3.47
CA ALA A 120 23.56 -17.94 3.38
C ALA A 120 22.88 -19.02 4.25
N MET A 121 23.39 -20.25 4.20
CA MET A 121 22.87 -21.37 4.98
C MET A 121 23.00 -21.13 6.48
N ILE A 122 24.13 -20.61 6.95
CA ILE A 122 24.36 -20.27 8.36
C ILE A 122 23.33 -19.23 8.82
N ARG A 123 23.00 -18.21 8.01
CA ARG A 123 21.97 -17.23 8.39
C ARG A 123 20.57 -17.81 8.44
N ILE A 124 20.22 -18.66 7.48
CA ILE A 124 18.91 -19.35 7.44
C ILE A 124 18.75 -20.25 8.66
N LEU A 125 19.75 -21.09 8.94
CA LEU A 125 19.75 -21.98 10.09
C LEU A 125 19.83 -21.18 11.40
N GLY A 126 20.60 -20.10 11.43
CA GLY A 126 20.72 -19.18 12.56
C GLY A 126 19.38 -18.51 12.91
N LEU A 127 18.61 -18.06 11.92
CA LEU A 127 17.26 -17.53 12.14
C LEU A 127 16.31 -18.60 12.70
N LYS A 128 16.31 -19.80 12.09
CA LYS A 128 15.54 -20.95 12.61
C LYS A 128 15.96 -21.32 14.05
N ALA A 129 17.25 -21.18 14.35
CA ALA A 129 17.80 -21.42 15.68
C ALA A 129 17.32 -20.39 16.70
N ALA A 130 17.43 -19.11 16.37
CA ALA A 130 17.00 -17.98 17.20
C ALA A 130 15.50 -18.01 17.51
N LEU A 131 14.67 -18.47 16.56
CA LEU A 131 13.22 -18.66 16.75
C LEU A 131 12.87 -19.99 17.45
N GLY A 132 13.85 -20.86 17.72
CA GLY A 132 13.62 -22.16 18.34
C GLY A 132 12.94 -23.20 17.45
N LEU A 133 12.85 -22.97 16.13
CA LEU A 133 12.14 -23.83 15.17
C LEU A 133 12.82 -25.18 14.90
N HIS A 134 14.09 -25.30 15.25
CA HIS A 134 14.87 -26.55 15.19
C HIS A 134 14.63 -27.48 16.40
N ARG A 135 13.92 -27.00 17.44
CA ARG A 135 13.61 -27.78 18.64
C ARG A 135 12.31 -28.54 18.44
N ASP A 136 12.19 -29.71 19.08
CA ASP A 136 10.97 -30.49 19.05
C ASP A 136 9.80 -29.70 19.66
N GLY A 137 8.88 -29.30 18.81
CA GLY A 137 7.67 -28.58 19.19
C GLY A 137 6.71 -28.54 18.01
N LYS A 138 5.47 -28.98 18.22
CA LYS A 138 4.42 -28.73 17.23
C LYS A 138 4.26 -27.22 17.08
N ALA A 139 4.11 -26.74 15.84
CA ALA A 139 3.72 -25.35 15.61
C ALA A 139 2.49 -25.04 16.49
N PRO A 140 2.48 -23.93 17.25
CA PRO A 140 1.36 -23.60 18.10
C PRO A 140 0.13 -23.38 17.21
N ALA A 141 -0.76 -24.36 17.19
CA ALA A 141 -2.00 -24.35 16.42
C ALA A 141 -3.20 -23.86 17.26
N ASP A 142 -2.94 -23.22 18.40
CA ASP A 142 -3.99 -22.75 19.31
C ASP A 142 -4.73 -21.55 18.71
N ARG A 143 -5.80 -21.86 17.97
CA ARG A 143 -6.67 -20.88 17.32
C ARG A 143 -7.43 -20.03 18.33
N THR A 144 -7.51 -20.40 19.61
CA THR A 144 -8.20 -19.59 20.63
C THR A 144 -7.49 -18.26 20.89
N LYS A 145 -6.21 -18.14 20.51
CA LYS A 145 -5.42 -16.90 20.59
C LYS A 145 -5.68 -15.95 19.42
N LEU A 146 -6.41 -16.38 18.39
CA LEU A 146 -6.76 -15.54 17.24
C LEU A 146 -8.04 -14.77 17.53
N ALA A 147 -8.08 -13.50 17.12
CA ALA A 147 -9.27 -12.64 17.23
C ALA A 147 -9.93 -12.61 18.63
N THR A 148 -9.14 -12.73 19.70
CA THR A 148 -9.60 -12.62 21.09
C THR A 148 -10.38 -11.33 21.33
N PRO A 149 -11.26 -11.26 22.36
CA PRO A 149 -11.95 -10.02 22.70
C PRO A 149 -11.00 -8.83 22.93
N SER A 150 -9.82 -9.08 23.50
CA SER A 150 -8.79 -8.07 23.75
C SER A 150 -8.18 -7.54 22.44
N SER A 151 -7.72 -8.44 21.55
CA SER A 151 -7.15 -8.03 20.26
C SER A 151 -8.19 -7.36 19.36
N ALA A 152 -9.45 -7.82 19.39
CA ALA A 152 -10.54 -7.18 18.68
C ALA A 152 -10.86 -5.77 19.24
N LYS A 153 -10.79 -5.58 20.56
CA LYS A 153 -10.93 -4.27 21.19
C LYS A 153 -9.80 -3.32 20.78
N ALA A 154 -8.55 -3.78 20.86
CA ALA A 154 -7.39 -3.01 20.43
C ALA A 154 -7.47 -2.61 18.95
N ALA A 155 -7.87 -3.54 18.08
CA ALA A 155 -8.08 -3.25 16.65
C ALA A 155 -9.14 -2.16 16.43
N ARG A 156 -10.26 -2.21 17.15
CA ARG A 156 -11.30 -1.15 17.09
C ARG A 156 -10.78 0.20 17.57
N GLU A 157 -10.06 0.24 18.68
CA GLU A 157 -9.51 1.49 19.24
C GLU A 157 -8.42 2.11 18.35
N ILE A 158 -7.62 1.30 17.66
CA ILE A 158 -6.65 1.77 16.66
C ILE A 158 -7.40 2.30 15.43
N THR A 159 -8.36 1.53 14.92
CA THR A 159 -9.15 1.90 13.73
C THR A 159 -9.91 3.21 13.96
N ALA A 160 -10.51 3.42 15.13
CA ALA A 160 -11.27 4.62 15.46
C ALA A 160 -10.43 5.92 15.46
N ARG A 161 -9.09 5.81 15.55
CA ARG A 161 -8.17 6.95 15.56
C ARG A 161 -7.55 7.25 14.20
N ALA A 162 -7.74 6.37 13.21
CA ALA A 162 -7.12 6.51 11.89
C ALA A 162 -7.78 7.56 10.98
N PRO A 163 -9.13 7.70 10.95
CA PRO A 163 -9.76 8.72 10.12
C PRO A 163 -9.19 10.11 10.41
N THR A 164 -8.78 10.78 9.35
CA THR A 164 -8.09 12.07 9.40
C THR A 164 -8.88 13.08 8.58
N LEU A 165 -9.35 14.15 9.24
CA LEU A 165 -9.89 15.30 8.54
C LEU A 165 -8.72 16.09 7.94
N VAL A 166 -8.62 16.09 6.61
CA VAL A 166 -7.54 16.80 5.90
C VAL A 166 -7.87 18.28 5.77
N LYS A 167 -9.12 18.58 5.43
CA LYS A 167 -9.62 19.92 5.12
C LYS A 167 -11.13 19.94 5.23
N ASP A 168 -11.69 21.02 5.77
CA ASP A 168 -13.12 21.35 5.72
C ASP A 168 -13.28 22.88 5.73
N VAL A 169 -13.23 23.50 4.55
CA VAL A 169 -13.24 24.98 4.43
C VAL A 169 -14.63 25.59 4.44
N LYS A 170 -15.67 24.75 4.40
CA LYS A 170 -17.09 25.19 4.41
C LYS A 170 -17.83 24.78 5.68
N GLU A 171 -17.11 24.24 6.68
CA GLU A 171 -17.69 23.76 7.94
C GLU A 171 -18.85 22.78 7.69
N LEU A 172 -18.65 21.84 6.77
CA LEU A 172 -19.65 20.86 6.37
C LEU A 172 -19.95 19.85 7.50
N LEU A 173 -18.94 19.49 8.28
CA LEU A 173 -19.08 18.47 9.31
C LEU A 173 -19.58 19.07 10.64
N PRO A 174 -20.41 18.35 11.43
CA PRO A 174 -20.85 16.97 11.21
C PRO A 174 -22.03 16.83 10.24
N LEU A 175 -22.08 15.70 9.54
CA LEU A 175 -23.21 15.31 8.69
C LEU A 175 -24.44 14.96 9.55
N SER A 176 -25.63 15.19 8.99
CA SER A 176 -26.90 14.92 9.67
C SER A 176 -28.02 14.73 8.65
N PRO A 177 -28.86 13.68 8.76
CA PRO A 177 -30.02 13.49 7.88
C PRO A 177 -31.05 14.62 7.99
N ARG A 178 -31.00 15.45 9.04
CA ARG A 178 -31.87 16.62 9.20
C ARG A 178 -31.54 17.74 8.21
N HIS A 179 -30.28 17.87 7.83
CA HIS A 179 -29.76 18.94 6.98
C HIS A 179 -29.23 18.44 5.63
N HIS A 180 -28.85 17.16 5.57
CA HIS A 180 -28.16 16.54 4.43
C HIS A 180 -28.90 15.28 3.99
N ARG A 181 -30.24 15.30 3.93
CA ARG A 181 -31.07 14.09 3.83
C ARG A 181 -30.80 13.28 2.56
N ARG A 182 -30.86 13.93 1.39
CA ARG A 182 -30.66 13.29 0.09
C ARG A 182 -29.18 13.34 -0.27
N VAL A 183 -28.55 12.18 -0.37
CA VAL A 183 -27.12 12.05 -0.59
C VAL A 183 -26.86 11.36 -1.92
N LEU A 184 -26.09 12.01 -2.80
CA LEU A 184 -25.57 11.40 -4.02
C LEU A 184 -24.14 10.93 -3.78
N ILE A 185 -23.87 9.63 -3.96
CA ILE A 185 -22.53 9.05 -3.78
C ILE A 185 -21.93 8.68 -5.13
N TYR A 186 -20.78 9.27 -5.44
CA TYR A 186 -19.88 8.83 -6.50
C TYR A 186 -18.89 7.82 -5.92
N SER A 187 -18.82 6.62 -6.48
CA SER A 187 -17.84 5.60 -6.06
C SER A 187 -17.54 4.65 -7.21
N THR A 188 -16.31 4.13 -7.24
CA THR A 188 -15.93 3.00 -8.09
C THR A 188 -15.90 1.68 -7.33
N GLY A 189 -16.39 1.65 -6.08
CA GLY A 189 -16.23 0.50 -5.18
C GLY A 189 -14.80 0.35 -4.66
N ILE A 190 -14.57 -0.76 -3.95
CA ILE A 190 -13.24 -1.17 -3.46
C ILE A 190 -12.47 -1.77 -4.63
N VAL A 191 -11.36 -1.16 -5.00
CA VAL A 191 -10.49 -1.67 -6.05
C VAL A 191 -9.23 -2.20 -5.37
N THR A 192 -8.93 -3.48 -5.58
CA THR A 192 -7.79 -4.18 -4.95
C THR A 192 -6.83 -4.72 -6.01
N PRO A 193 -5.57 -5.04 -5.66
CA PRO A 193 -4.62 -5.55 -6.64
C PRO A 193 -5.10 -6.83 -7.34
N LEU A 194 -5.88 -7.64 -6.62
CA LEU A 194 -6.34 -8.95 -7.08
C LEU A 194 -7.69 -8.87 -7.80
N HIS A 195 -8.47 -7.81 -7.56
CA HIS A 195 -9.79 -7.63 -8.13
C HIS A 195 -9.90 -6.23 -8.74
N GLY A 196 -9.83 -6.16 -10.07
CA GLY A 196 -9.89 -4.90 -10.83
C GLY A 196 -11.30 -4.31 -10.96
N ASP A 197 -12.33 -5.14 -10.79
CA ASP A 197 -13.72 -4.74 -10.74
C ASP A 197 -14.07 -4.29 -9.33
N GLY A 198 -14.68 -3.10 -9.21
CA GLY A 198 -15.00 -2.49 -7.93
C GLY A 198 -15.91 -3.36 -7.08
N MET A 199 -15.41 -3.84 -5.96
CA MET A 199 -16.22 -4.58 -4.99
C MET A 199 -17.15 -3.63 -4.23
N PRO A 200 -18.35 -4.08 -3.82
CA PRO A 200 -19.26 -3.25 -3.05
C PRO A 200 -18.64 -2.75 -1.74
N MET A 201 -18.91 -1.49 -1.40
CA MET A 201 -18.65 -0.93 -0.09
C MET A 201 -19.89 -1.05 0.80
N ILE A 202 -19.70 -1.20 2.11
CA ILE A 202 -20.80 -1.16 3.07
C ILE A 202 -21.22 0.27 3.43
N PHE A 203 -20.37 1.26 3.15
CA PHE A 203 -20.57 2.67 3.52
C PHE A 203 -21.94 3.25 3.09
N PRO A 204 -22.44 3.04 1.85
CA PRO A 204 -23.78 3.50 1.47
C PRO A 204 -24.89 2.93 2.34
N ASP A 205 -24.81 1.65 2.69
CA ASP A 205 -25.82 0.99 3.52
C ASP A 205 -25.73 1.43 4.99
N LEU A 206 -24.51 1.70 5.48
CA LEU A 206 -24.33 2.32 6.79
C LEU A 206 -24.99 3.69 6.84
N MET A 207 -24.83 4.53 5.81
CA MET A 207 -25.52 5.82 5.74
C MET A 207 -27.05 5.66 5.69
N ARG A 208 -27.58 4.72 4.90
CA ARG A 208 -29.03 4.45 4.88
C ARG A 208 -29.55 4.07 6.27
N ALA A 209 -28.81 3.27 7.03
CA ALA A 209 -29.18 2.88 8.39
C ALA A 209 -29.24 4.07 9.37
N GLU A 210 -28.51 5.15 9.08
CA GLU A 210 -28.55 6.41 9.85
C GLU A 210 -29.68 7.36 9.42
N GLY A 211 -30.47 6.98 8.40
CA GLY A 211 -31.63 7.74 7.93
C GLY A 211 -31.36 8.67 6.74
N PHE A 212 -30.19 8.57 6.09
CA PHE A 212 -29.94 9.24 4.82
C PHE A 212 -30.66 8.54 3.66
N ASP A 213 -31.17 9.33 2.71
CA ASP A 213 -31.68 8.85 1.43
C ASP A 213 -30.52 8.82 0.43
N VAL A 214 -29.88 7.65 0.30
CA VAL A 214 -28.64 7.48 -0.45
C VAL A 214 -28.91 6.96 -1.86
N THR A 215 -28.57 7.78 -2.85
CA THR A 215 -28.49 7.41 -4.27
C THR A 215 -27.04 7.19 -4.66
N LEU A 216 -26.72 6.02 -5.22
CA LEU A 216 -25.43 5.81 -5.88
C LEU A 216 -25.48 6.42 -7.29
N TYR A 217 -24.43 7.13 -7.69
CA TYR A 217 -24.35 7.70 -9.02
C TYR A 217 -24.30 6.58 -10.07
N ASP A 218 -25.26 6.60 -10.98
CA ASP A 218 -25.30 5.73 -12.16
C ASP A 218 -25.05 6.58 -13.42
N PRO A 219 -23.96 6.33 -14.17
CA PRO A 219 -23.67 7.05 -15.41
C PRO A 219 -24.74 6.91 -16.51
N ALA A 220 -25.58 5.86 -16.47
CA ALA A 220 -26.69 5.69 -17.40
C ALA A 220 -27.86 6.61 -17.06
N ALA A 221 -28.19 6.73 -15.76
CA ALA A 221 -29.28 7.59 -15.28
C ALA A 221 -28.91 9.08 -15.23
N ARG A 222 -27.61 9.40 -15.03
CA ARG A 222 -27.07 10.77 -14.94
C ARG A 222 -27.89 11.68 -14.02
N PRO A 223 -28.06 11.32 -12.74
CA PRO A 223 -28.79 12.16 -11.80
C PRO A 223 -28.11 13.54 -11.69
N ASP A 224 -28.91 14.61 -11.68
CA ASP A 224 -28.42 15.97 -11.49
C ASP A 224 -28.04 16.19 -10.02
N PRO A 225 -26.76 16.49 -9.70
CA PRO A 225 -26.32 16.71 -8.31
C PRO A 225 -27.10 17.79 -7.57
N ARG A 226 -27.62 18.80 -8.27
CA ARG A 226 -28.41 19.90 -7.67
C ARG A 226 -29.74 19.45 -7.08
N GLY A 227 -30.18 18.23 -7.40
CA GLY A 227 -31.33 17.58 -6.79
C GLY A 227 -31.06 16.99 -5.40
N PHE A 228 -29.83 17.07 -4.89
CA PHE A 228 -29.42 16.46 -3.63
C PHE A 228 -28.99 17.51 -2.61
N ASP A 229 -29.00 17.13 -1.33
CA ASP A 229 -28.60 17.99 -0.22
C ASP A 229 -27.09 17.84 0.09
N LEU A 230 -26.48 16.74 -0.37
CA LEU A 230 -25.07 16.41 -0.18
C LEU A 230 -24.55 15.54 -1.33
N VAL A 231 -23.33 15.81 -1.79
CA VAL A 231 -22.57 14.94 -2.70
C VAL A 231 -21.36 14.36 -1.98
N LEU A 232 -21.17 13.05 -2.06
CA LEU A 232 -19.98 12.38 -1.53
C LEU A 232 -19.20 11.67 -2.63
N TYR A 233 -17.91 11.95 -2.71
CA TYR A 233 -16.95 11.14 -3.47
C TYR A 233 -16.35 10.11 -2.51
N VAL A 234 -16.80 8.86 -2.60
CA VAL A 234 -16.36 7.77 -1.72
C VAL A 234 -15.44 6.85 -2.50
N MET A 235 -14.14 7.06 -2.31
CA MET A 235 -13.09 6.39 -3.09
C MET A 235 -12.38 5.33 -2.25
N ALA A 236 -12.18 4.14 -2.79
CA ALA A 236 -11.61 3.00 -2.06
C ALA A 236 -10.61 2.22 -2.94
N GLU A 237 -9.77 2.95 -3.67
CA GLU A 237 -8.67 2.36 -4.44
C GLU A 237 -7.43 2.21 -3.54
N GLU A 238 -7.02 0.96 -3.33
CA GLU A 238 -5.81 0.63 -2.59
C GLU A 238 -4.55 0.91 -3.44
N THR A 239 -3.37 0.88 -2.83
CA THR A 239 -2.12 0.85 -3.60
C THR A 239 -2.01 -0.49 -4.32
N LEU A 240 -2.31 -0.49 -5.62
CA LEU A 240 -2.48 -1.73 -6.38
C LEU A 240 -1.16 -2.25 -6.93
N LEU A 241 -0.90 -3.55 -6.73
CA LEU A 241 0.11 -4.28 -7.51
C LEU A 241 -0.19 -4.07 -9.00
N THR A 242 0.85 -3.83 -9.81
CA THR A 242 0.80 -3.68 -11.29
C THR A 242 0.19 -2.39 -11.87
N ARG A 243 -0.37 -1.47 -11.08
CA ARG A 243 -0.80 -0.16 -11.62
C ARG A 243 0.34 0.85 -11.60
N GLY A 244 0.60 1.46 -12.76
CA GLY A 244 1.58 2.55 -12.88
C GLY A 244 1.11 3.90 -12.35
N ARG A 245 -0.20 4.07 -12.09
CA ARG A 245 -0.79 5.30 -11.55
C ARG A 245 -2.09 5.01 -10.81
N ILE A 246 -2.33 5.79 -9.77
CA ILE A 246 -3.61 5.93 -9.07
C ILE A 246 -3.93 7.41 -9.09
N PHE A 247 -5.12 7.75 -9.59
CA PHE A 247 -5.57 9.12 -9.77
C PHE A 247 -7.09 9.13 -9.85
N LEU A 248 -7.71 10.30 -9.68
CA LEU A 248 -9.15 10.46 -9.86
C LEU A 248 -9.50 10.49 -11.34
N ASP A 249 -9.85 9.33 -11.91
CA ASP A 249 -10.34 9.23 -13.28
C ASP A 249 -11.79 9.71 -13.36
N TRP A 250 -11.96 11.01 -13.59
CA TRP A 250 -13.25 11.66 -13.74
C TRP A 250 -14.11 11.03 -14.84
N ASN A 251 -13.51 10.66 -15.97
CA ASN A 251 -14.24 10.10 -17.10
C ASN A 251 -14.83 8.73 -16.76
N ARG A 252 -14.03 7.87 -16.10
CA ARG A 252 -14.51 6.58 -15.59
C ARG A 252 -15.57 6.77 -14.51
N LEU A 253 -15.36 7.69 -13.58
CA LEU A 253 -16.26 7.94 -12.46
C LEU A 253 -17.64 8.45 -12.90
N THR A 254 -17.68 9.31 -13.91
CA THR A 254 -18.92 9.93 -14.39
C THR A 254 -19.51 9.27 -15.65
N GLY A 255 -18.78 8.31 -16.24
CA GLY A 255 -19.12 7.56 -17.45
C GLY A 255 -19.20 8.39 -18.73
N GLY A 256 -18.30 9.36 -18.89
CA GLY A 256 -18.17 10.12 -20.13
C GLY A 256 -17.66 11.55 -19.96
N MET A 257 -17.25 12.13 -21.10
CA MET A 257 -16.68 13.48 -21.21
C MET A 257 -17.53 14.55 -20.52
N PHE A 258 -18.84 14.61 -20.79
CA PHE A 258 -19.70 15.66 -20.25
C PHE A 258 -19.85 15.60 -18.73
N GLY A 259 -19.90 14.40 -18.14
CA GLY A 259 -19.88 14.26 -16.68
C GLY A 259 -18.53 14.68 -16.09
N ALA A 260 -17.44 14.35 -16.77
CA ALA A 260 -16.08 14.62 -16.31
C ALA A 260 -15.72 16.12 -16.31
N MET A 261 -16.51 16.94 -17.00
CA MET A 261 -16.36 18.40 -17.06
C MET A 261 -17.06 19.15 -15.90
N VAL A 262 -17.87 18.46 -15.10
CA VAL A 262 -18.70 19.11 -14.06
C VAL A 262 -18.16 18.84 -12.66
N ARG A 263 -18.18 19.86 -11.80
CA ARG A 263 -17.87 19.73 -10.37
C ARG A 263 -18.98 20.38 -9.54
N PRO A 264 -19.74 19.61 -8.74
CA PRO A 264 -20.93 20.13 -8.05
C PRO A 264 -20.60 20.93 -6.79
N TRP A 265 -19.35 20.95 -6.32
CA TRP A 265 -18.96 21.48 -5.00
C TRP A 265 -19.12 22.99 -4.79
N HIS A 266 -19.45 23.74 -5.84
CA HIS A 266 -19.85 25.15 -5.74
C HIS A 266 -21.37 25.33 -5.61
N GLU A 267 -22.16 24.33 -5.99
CA GLU A 267 -23.62 24.37 -6.05
C GLU A 267 -24.25 23.55 -4.91
N VAL A 268 -23.58 22.47 -4.50
CA VAL A 268 -24.06 21.51 -3.50
C VAL A 268 -22.95 21.23 -2.49
N PRO A 269 -23.24 21.16 -1.18
CA PRO A 269 -22.27 20.69 -0.19
C PRO A 269 -21.63 19.36 -0.64
N THR A 270 -20.31 19.29 -0.59
CA THR A 270 -19.56 18.17 -1.19
C THR A 270 -18.38 17.78 -0.32
N ALA A 271 -18.19 16.47 -0.10
CA ALA A 271 -16.99 15.93 0.53
C ALA A 271 -16.38 14.78 -0.28
N LEU A 272 -15.09 14.55 -0.09
CA LEU A 272 -14.39 13.34 -0.54
C LEU A 272 -13.91 12.55 0.66
N ILE A 273 -14.15 11.26 0.63
CA ILE A 273 -13.71 10.29 1.63
C ILE A 273 -12.85 9.26 0.91
N SER A 274 -11.56 9.21 1.24
CA SER A 274 -10.64 8.21 0.72
C SER A 274 -10.41 7.08 1.72
N PHE A 275 -10.76 5.86 1.35
CA PHE A 275 -10.48 4.63 2.07
C PHE A 275 -9.20 3.93 1.59
N GLY A 276 -8.33 4.63 0.85
CA GLY A 276 -7.07 4.07 0.34
C GLY A 276 -6.08 5.17 0.02
N TYR A 277 -5.83 5.39 -1.27
CA TYR A 277 -4.91 6.42 -1.78
C TYR A 277 -5.22 7.84 -1.23
N PRO A 278 -4.31 8.49 -0.46
CA PRO A 278 -4.65 9.69 0.31
C PRO A 278 -4.43 11.03 -0.42
N TYR A 279 -4.13 11.00 -1.73
CA TYR A 279 -3.63 12.16 -2.47
C TYR A 279 -4.60 12.72 -3.52
N TYR A 280 -5.91 12.49 -3.35
CA TYR A 280 -6.92 12.95 -4.32
C TYR A 280 -7.00 14.47 -4.46
N LEU A 281 -6.47 15.25 -3.53
CA LEU A 281 -6.33 16.70 -3.69
C LEU A 281 -5.38 17.07 -4.83
N TYR A 282 -4.50 16.16 -5.29
CA TYR A 282 -3.70 16.40 -6.48
C TYR A 282 -4.57 16.59 -7.74
N ASP A 283 -5.63 15.77 -7.88
CA ASP A 283 -6.56 15.79 -9.02
C ASP A 283 -7.79 16.68 -8.79
N ALA A 284 -8.08 16.99 -7.52
CA ALA A 284 -9.26 17.74 -7.08
C ALA A 284 -8.91 18.80 -6.00
N PRO A 285 -7.99 19.76 -6.27
CA PRO A 285 -7.47 20.67 -5.24
C PRO A 285 -8.58 21.50 -4.57
N ARG A 286 -9.57 21.93 -5.34
CA ARG A 286 -10.68 22.78 -4.87
C ARG A 286 -11.81 22.04 -4.17
N LEU A 287 -11.66 20.74 -3.90
CA LEU A 287 -12.66 20.00 -3.14
C LEU A 287 -12.71 20.54 -1.70
N PRO A 288 -13.87 20.96 -1.18
CA PRO A 288 -13.92 21.78 0.03
C PRO A 288 -13.78 20.97 1.34
N CYS A 289 -14.21 19.71 1.37
CA CYS A 289 -14.11 18.83 2.53
C CYS A 289 -13.46 17.49 2.15
N VAL A 290 -12.35 17.13 2.76
CA VAL A 290 -11.61 15.89 2.47
C VAL A 290 -11.29 15.13 3.76
N VAL A 291 -11.62 13.85 3.77
CA VAL A 291 -11.29 12.90 4.83
C VAL A 291 -10.47 11.75 4.25
N ASN A 292 -9.33 11.44 4.87
CA ASN A 292 -8.54 10.25 4.56
C ASN A 292 -8.70 9.22 5.68
N ALA A 293 -9.15 8.02 5.32
CA ALA A 293 -9.37 6.87 6.20
C ALA A 293 -8.39 5.71 5.93
N TYR A 294 -7.66 5.75 4.81
CA TYR A 294 -6.49 4.91 4.48
C TYR A 294 -6.71 3.39 4.33
N ALA A 295 -7.87 2.84 4.72
CA ALA A 295 -8.15 1.42 4.61
C ALA A 295 -9.61 1.13 4.23
N THR A 296 -9.81 0.08 3.45
CA THR A 296 -11.11 -0.29 2.84
C THR A 296 -11.98 -1.18 3.72
N MET A 297 -11.41 -1.72 4.81
CA MET A 297 -12.09 -2.65 5.73
C MET A 297 -13.40 -2.08 6.33
N ASP A 298 -14.39 -2.93 6.52
CA ASP A 298 -15.71 -2.59 7.09
C ASP A 298 -15.64 -1.79 8.39
N SER A 299 -14.72 -2.16 9.29
CA SER A 299 -14.52 -1.45 10.56
C SER A 299 -13.96 -0.05 10.37
N MET A 300 -13.18 0.21 9.32
CA MET A 300 -12.73 1.55 8.95
C MET A 300 -13.87 2.39 8.37
N GLN A 301 -14.72 1.78 7.52
CA GLN A 301 -15.92 2.44 6.99
C GLN A 301 -16.87 2.88 8.11
N ARG A 302 -17.07 2.03 9.13
CA ARG A 302 -17.87 2.36 10.33
C ARG A 302 -17.23 3.48 11.16
N ALA A 303 -15.94 3.36 11.48
CA ALA A 303 -15.23 4.38 12.26
C ALA A 303 -15.22 5.75 11.56
N THR A 304 -15.09 5.76 10.24
CA THR A 304 -15.14 6.98 9.44
C THR A 304 -16.53 7.61 9.48
N LEU A 305 -17.59 6.81 9.36
CA LEU A 305 -18.96 7.31 9.50
C LEU A 305 -19.22 7.90 10.90
N ASP A 306 -18.73 7.26 11.97
CA ASP A 306 -18.85 7.82 13.32
C ASP A 306 -18.20 9.20 13.46
N CYS A 307 -17.05 9.41 12.79
CA CYS A 307 -16.39 10.73 12.76
C CYS A 307 -17.21 11.75 11.95
N LEU A 308 -17.71 11.35 10.77
CA LEU A 308 -18.52 12.21 9.91
C LEU A 308 -19.82 12.66 10.59
N LEU A 309 -20.41 11.83 11.45
CA LEU A 309 -21.62 12.15 12.22
C LEU A 309 -21.33 12.90 13.52
N GLY A 310 -20.07 13.16 13.85
CA GLY A 310 -19.67 13.80 15.11
C GLY A 310 -19.84 12.92 16.35
N ARG A 311 -20.02 11.60 16.19
CA ARG A 311 -20.06 10.63 17.31
C ARG A 311 -18.67 10.35 17.88
N ALA A 312 -17.64 10.53 17.06
CA ALA A 312 -16.25 10.45 17.45
C ALA A 312 -15.49 11.66 16.86
N PRO A 313 -14.42 12.15 17.53
CA PRO A 313 -13.57 13.18 16.95
C PRO A 313 -12.61 12.57 15.92
N PHE A 314 -12.23 13.36 14.91
CA PHE A 314 -11.08 13.06 14.08
C PHE A 314 -9.80 13.19 14.92
N GLN A 315 -9.12 12.07 15.17
CA GLN A 315 -7.88 12.03 15.96
C GLN A 315 -6.64 11.80 15.10
N GLY A 316 -6.82 11.40 13.84
CA GLY A 316 -5.73 11.10 12.94
C GLY A 316 -4.97 12.36 12.53
N SER A 317 -3.66 12.22 12.40
CA SER A 317 -2.78 13.20 11.77
C SER A 317 -2.32 12.65 10.43
N SER A 318 -2.30 13.48 9.39
CA SER A 318 -1.85 13.04 8.07
C SER A 318 -0.38 12.57 8.15
N PRO A 319 -0.07 11.30 7.81
CA PRO A 319 1.31 10.79 7.84
C PRO A 319 2.13 11.19 6.60
N VAL A 320 1.51 11.93 5.69
CA VAL A 320 2.03 12.39 4.40
C VAL A 320 1.56 13.83 4.18
N ASP A 321 2.04 14.53 3.15
CA ASP A 321 1.43 15.79 2.71
C ASP A 321 0.23 15.47 1.79
N PRO A 322 -1.03 15.52 2.28
CA PRO A 322 -2.18 15.21 1.46
C PRO A 322 -2.48 16.32 0.43
N PHE A 323 -1.84 17.49 0.55
CA PHE A 323 -1.98 18.61 -0.39
C PHE A 323 -1.01 18.50 -1.57
N CYS A 324 -0.08 17.53 -1.55
CA CYS A 324 0.86 17.27 -2.63
C CYS A 324 1.67 18.51 -3.05
N GLY A 325 2.01 19.39 -2.10
CA GLY A 325 2.67 20.66 -2.37
C GLY A 325 1.85 21.70 -3.15
N GLN A 326 0.55 21.46 -3.41
CA GLN A 326 -0.32 22.40 -4.14
C GLN A 326 -0.91 23.45 -3.19
N PRO A 327 -0.58 24.75 -3.34
CA PRO A 327 -1.08 25.78 -2.43
C PRO A 327 -2.58 26.00 -2.51
N ASP A 328 -3.16 25.88 -3.70
CA ASP A 328 -4.58 26.09 -3.95
C ASP A 328 -5.47 24.99 -3.37
N ALA A 329 -4.91 23.80 -3.14
CA ALA A 329 -5.59 22.68 -2.49
C ALA A 329 -6.05 22.96 -1.05
N ARG A 330 -5.49 24.01 -0.41
CA ARG A 330 -5.86 24.45 0.93
C ARG A 330 -7.16 25.26 0.99
N PHE A 331 -7.65 25.74 -0.16
CA PHE A 331 -8.80 26.63 -0.27
C PHE A 331 -9.99 25.97 -0.95
#